data_AF-A0A063Y114-F1
#
_entry.id   AF-A0A063Y114-F1
#
_cell.length_a   1.000
_cell.length_b   1.000
_cell.length_c   1.000
_cell.angle_alpha   90.00
_cell.angle_beta   90.00
_cell.angle_gamma   90.00
#
_symmetry.space_group_name_H-M   'P 1'
#
loop_
_entity.id
_entity.type
_entity.pdbx_description
1 polymer ?
#
loop_
_entity_poly.entity_id
_entity_poly.type
_entity_poly.pdbx_seq_one_letter_code
_entity_poly.pdbx_strand_id
1 'polypeptide(L)'
;MPLNGHNSPVGATHYKDAPHTQVVVADDGRRESLWVWSLILLVLALGATGIYLRQVPQVTSQDEILMTPSQSQQLVSLSIALEEIRFVASPPWPSLDELVSLGVDLFVPTAEYLWHQPGAGCYQWVSLHQQGDFLLRLQDGAIYWHAGAVEPLNHCQPDNHWILLEN
;
A
#
# COMPACT_ATOMS: atom_id res chain seq x y z
N MET A 1 -110.92 -43.53 -22.87
CA MET A 1 -110.65 -42.42 -21.92
C MET A 1 -109.27 -42.64 -21.31
N PRO A 2 -108.45 -41.60 -21.18
CA PRO A 2 -107.05 -41.68 -21.65
C PRO A 2 -106.00 -41.17 -20.64
N LEU A 3 -104.71 -41.23 -21.06
CA LEU A 3 -103.53 -40.46 -20.59
C LEU A 3 -103.03 -40.82 -19.17
N ASN A 4 -101.75 -40.93 -18.81
CA ASN A 4 -100.42 -40.47 -19.25
C ASN A 4 -99.41 -41.34 -18.45
N GLY A 5 -98.12 -41.46 -18.74
CA GLY A 5 -97.25 -40.85 -19.72
C GLY A 5 -95.90 -41.56 -19.61
N HIS A 6 -95.37 -41.96 -20.76
CA HIS A 6 -93.94 -42.22 -20.96
C HIS A 6 -93.15 -40.94 -20.66
N ASN A 7 -91.96 -41.08 -20.06
CA ASN A 7 -90.74 -40.33 -20.38
C ASN A 7 -89.62 -40.68 -19.37
N SER A 8 -88.70 -41.56 -19.77
CA SER A 8 -87.36 -41.63 -19.17
C SER A 8 -86.42 -40.77 -20.04
N PRO A 9 -85.73 -39.76 -19.49
CA PRO A 9 -84.82 -38.97 -20.28
C PRO A 9 -83.50 -39.71 -20.48
N VAL A 10 -83.13 -39.83 -21.76
CA VAL A 10 -81.79 -40.10 -22.26
C VAL A 10 -80.83 -39.06 -21.66
N GLY A 11 -80.00 -39.49 -20.72
CA GLY A 11 -78.94 -38.68 -20.15
C GLY A 11 -77.83 -38.48 -21.18
N ALA A 12 -77.88 -37.36 -21.90
CA ALA A 12 -76.81 -36.88 -22.74
C ALA A 12 -75.54 -36.64 -21.91
N THR A 13 -74.50 -37.43 -22.13
CA THR A 13 -73.15 -37.16 -21.63
C THR A 13 -72.54 -36.02 -22.42
N HIS A 14 -72.84 -34.79 -22.00
CA HIS A 14 -72.14 -33.59 -22.45
C HIS A 14 -70.77 -33.58 -21.76
N TYR A 15 -69.74 -34.14 -22.40
CA TYR A 15 -68.36 -34.00 -21.97
C TYR A 15 -67.96 -32.54 -22.19
N LYS A 16 -68.02 -31.73 -21.12
CA LYS A 16 -67.56 -30.35 -21.13
C LYS A 16 -66.06 -30.39 -20.90
N ASP A 17 -65.30 -30.01 -21.92
CA ASP A 17 -63.85 -29.83 -21.82
C ASP A 17 -63.52 -28.99 -20.59
N ALA A 18 -62.80 -29.59 -19.64
CA ALA A 18 -62.31 -28.88 -18.48
C ALA A 18 -61.31 -27.82 -18.95
N PRO A 19 -61.41 -26.56 -18.49
CA PRO A 19 -60.40 -25.57 -18.80
C PRO A 19 -59.07 -26.03 -18.21
N HIS A 20 -58.05 -26.23 -19.06
CA HIS A 20 -56.67 -26.44 -18.61
C HIS A 20 -56.17 -25.13 -18.00
N THR A 21 -56.43 -24.94 -16.71
CA THR A 21 -55.86 -23.85 -15.93
C THR A 21 -54.40 -24.16 -15.65
N GLN A 22 -53.51 -23.61 -16.46
CA GLN A 22 -52.07 -23.65 -16.21
C GLN A 22 -51.79 -22.70 -15.03
N VAL A 23 -51.44 -23.27 -13.88
CA VAL A 23 -51.07 -22.49 -12.69
C VAL A 23 -49.70 -21.88 -12.97
N VAL A 24 -49.66 -20.59 -13.28
CA VAL A 24 -48.42 -19.81 -13.30
C VAL A 24 -48.02 -19.60 -11.85
N VAL A 25 -47.02 -20.36 -11.39
CA VAL A 25 -46.38 -20.11 -10.10
C VAL A 25 -45.71 -18.75 -10.20
N ALA A 26 -46.15 -17.78 -9.40
CA ALA A 26 -45.49 -16.49 -9.32
C ALA A 26 -44.05 -16.73 -8.87
N ASP A 27 -43.09 -16.23 -9.65
CA ASP A 27 -41.68 -16.36 -9.35
C ASP A 27 -41.42 -15.67 -8.02
N ASP A 28 -40.96 -16.43 -7.02
CA ASP A 28 -40.85 -15.97 -5.65
C ASP A 28 -39.52 -15.21 -5.51
N GLY A 29 -39.46 -13.99 -6.08
CA GLY A 29 -38.25 -13.16 -6.15
C GLY A 29 -37.62 -12.84 -4.79
N ARG A 30 -38.34 -13.12 -3.70
CA ARG A 30 -37.84 -13.07 -2.32
C ARG A 30 -36.83 -14.18 -2.03
N ARG A 31 -37.00 -15.37 -2.59
CA ARG A 31 -36.04 -16.48 -2.47
C ARG A 31 -34.81 -16.24 -3.34
N GLU A 32 -34.99 -15.65 -4.53
CA GLU A 32 -33.88 -15.30 -5.41
C GLU A 32 -32.97 -14.23 -4.79
N SER A 33 -33.57 -13.23 -4.16
CA SER A 33 -32.85 -12.17 -3.43
C SER A 33 -32.00 -12.71 -2.28
N LEU A 34 -32.42 -13.80 -1.64
CA LEU A 34 -31.77 -14.35 -0.45
C LEU A 34 -30.39 -14.95 -0.79
N TRP A 35 -30.27 -15.62 -1.93
CA TRP A 35 -28.99 -16.16 -2.41
C TRP A 35 -28.00 -15.07 -2.78
N VAL A 36 -28.48 -13.97 -3.38
CA VAL A 36 -27.65 -12.80 -3.69
C VAL A 36 -27.09 -12.18 -2.41
N TRP A 37 -27.94 -11.97 -1.41
CA TRP A 37 -27.50 -11.46 -0.10
C TRP A 37 -26.50 -12.41 0.59
N SER A 38 -26.74 -13.71 0.53
CA SER A 38 -25.82 -14.71 1.09
C SER A 38 -24.45 -14.66 0.42
N LEU A 39 -24.41 -14.49 -0.91
CA LEU A 39 -23.17 -14.40 -1.67
C LEU A 39 -22.41 -13.10 -1.34
N ILE A 40 -23.10 -11.97 -1.24
CA ILE A 40 -22.50 -10.69 -0.84
C ILE A 40 -21.87 -10.81 0.56
N LEU A 41 -22.60 -11.37 1.53
CA LEU A 41 -22.09 -11.57 2.88
C LEU A 41 -20.86 -12.49 2.92
N LEU A 42 -20.85 -13.56 2.12
CA LEU A 42 -19.71 -14.46 2.01
C LEU A 42 -18.48 -13.74 1.46
N VAL A 43 -18.63 -12.97 0.38
CA VAL A 43 -17.51 -12.20 -0.21
C VAL A 43 -16.98 -11.16 0.77
N LEU A 44 -17.85 -10.45 1.48
CA LEU A 44 -17.45 -9.50 2.52
C LEU A 44 -16.72 -10.17 3.68
N ALA A 45 -17.20 -11.33 4.13
CA ALA A 45 -16.56 -12.10 5.20
C ALA A 45 -15.17 -12.60 4.79
N LEU A 46 -15.02 -13.09 3.55
CA LEU A 46 -13.71 -13.50 3.02
C LEU A 46 -12.76 -12.31 2.88
N GLY A 47 -13.25 -11.16 2.42
CA GLY A 47 -12.45 -9.92 2.36
C GLY A 47 -11.99 -9.44 3.74
N ALA A 48 -12.91 -9.38 4.70
CA ALA A 48 -12.60 -9.01 6.08
C ALA A 48 -11.62 -10.00 6.73
N THR A 49 -11.79 -11.31 6.49
CA THR A 49 -10.87 -12.35 6.97
C THR A 49 -9.49 -12.19 6.32
N GLY A 50 -9.43 -11.91 5.02
CA GLY A 50 -8.17 -11.66 4.32
C GLY A 50 -7.43 -10.43 4.87
N ILE A 51 -8.15 -9.36 5.19
CA ILE A 51 -7.60 -8.17 5.85
C ILE A 51 -7.10 -8.53 7.25
N TYR A 52 -7.91 -9.24 8.04
CA TYR A 52 -7.57 -9.66 9.39
C TYR A 52 -6.30 -10.52 9.43
N LEU A 53 -6.18 -11.49 8.52
CA LEU A 53 -4.99 -12.35 8.40
C LEU A 53 -3.74 -11.60 7.91
N ARG A 54 -3.92 -10.48 7.21
CA ARG A 54 -2.82 -9.60 6.75
C ARG A 54 -2.51 -8.47 7.72
N GLN A 55 -3.15 -8.42 8.88
CA GLN A 55 -2.71 -7.52 9.94
C GLN A 55 -1.35 -8.02 10.44
N VAL A 56 -0.28 -7.50 9.82
CA VAL A 56 1.04 -7.52 10.42
C VAL A 56 0.87 -6.83 11.77
N PRO A 57 1.19 -7.50 12.91
CA PRO A 57 1.15 -6.85 14.19
C PRO A 57 1.94 -5.54 14.08
N GLN A 58 1.28 -4.40 14.31
CA GLN A 58 1.98 -3.14 14.46
C GLN A 58 2.82 -3.31 15.71
N VAL A 59 4.09 -3.67 15.53
CA VAL A 59 5.06 -3.77 16.62
C VAL A 59 5.23 -2.36 17.16
N THR A 60 4.47 -2.04 18.20
CA THR A 60 4.61 -0.79 18.96
C THR A 60 5.90 -0.86 19.78
N SER A 61 7.07 -0.88 19.13
CA SER A 61 8.40 -0.87 19.76
C SER A 61 9.53 -0.59 18.76
N GLN A 62 9.38 0.45 17.95
CA GLN A 62 10.52 1.24 17.48
C GLN A 62 10.05 2.68 17.60
N ASP A 63 10.85 3.54 18.23
CA ASP A 63 10.62 4.99 18.19
C ASP A 63 10.20 5.35 16.78
N GLU A 64 8.95 5.78 16.59
CA GLU A 64 8.43 6.12 15.28
C GLU A 64 9.41 7.14 14.71
N ILE A 65 10.09 6.77 13.62
CA ILE A 65 10.97 7.68 12.88
C ILE A 65 10.05 8.75 12.32
N LEU A 66 9.82 9.79 13.12
CA LEU A 66 8.96 10.92 12.82
C LEU A 66 9.73 11.83 11.87
N MET A 67 9.91 11.36 10.64
CA MET A 67 10.43 12.18 9.56
C MET A 67 9.36 13.17 9.10
N THR A 68 9.73 14.44 8.98
CA THR A 68 8.88 15.43 8.34
C THR A 68 8.74 15.12 6.84
N PRO A 69 7.69 15.59 6.16
CA PRO A 69 7.56 15.41 4.71
C PRO A 69 8.79 15.89 3.91
N SER A 70 9.45 16.97 4.36
CA SER A 70 10.69 17.45 3.74
C SER A 70 11.85 16.47 3.91
N GLN A 71 11.98 15.82 5.08
CA GLN A 71 13.00 14.80 5.33
C GLN A 71 12.75 13.54 4.51
N SER A 72 11.51 13.12 4.35
CA SER A 72 11.17 11.99 3.48
C SER A 72 11.51 12.27 2.02
N GLN A 73 11.24 13.50 1.54
CA GLN A 73 11.66 13.91 0.20
C GLN A 73 13.19 13.93 0.07
N GLN A 74 13.88 14.33 1.14
CA GLN A 74 15.33 14.35 1.20
C GLN A 74 15.95 12.96 1.18
N LEU A 75 15.33 11.99 1.86
CA LEU A 75 15.75 10.60 1.82
C LEU A 75 15.63 10.02 0.41
N VAL A 76 14.54 10.34 -0.30
CA VAL A 76 14.34 9.90 -1.70
C VAL A 76 15.40 10.50 -2.63
N SER A 77 15.74 11.78 -2.49
CA SER A 77 16.81 12.36 -3.31
C SER A 77 18.18 11.77 -2.98
N LEU A 78 18.44 11.44 -1.71
CA LEU A 78 19.66 10.74 -1.30
C LEU A 78 19.75 9.33 -1.87
N SER A 79 18.65 8.58 -1.91
CA SER A 79 18.66 7.22 -2.48
C SER A 79 18.88 7.23 -4.00
N ILE A 80 18.31 8.22 -4.70
CA ILE A 80 18.57 8.42 -6.13
C ILE A 80 20.05 8.78 -6.36
N ALA A 81 20.57 9.76 -5.60
CA ALA A 81 21.96 10.18 -5.75
C ALA A 81 22.95 9.05 -5.42
N LEU A 82 22.64 8.19 -4.43
CA LEU A 82 23.44 7.02 -4.12
C LEU A 82 23.60 6.08 -5.33
N GLU A 83 22.48 5.79 -5.99
CA GLU A 83 22.48 4.91 -7.17
C GLU A 83 23.21 5.57 -8.35
N GLU A 84 22.95 6.87 -8.59
CA GLU A 84 23.63 7.63 -9.64
C GLU A 84 25.15 7.65 -9.42
N ILE A 85 25.62 7.94 -8.21
CA ILE A 85 27.06 7.96 -7.91
C ILE A 85 27.68 6.58 -8.10
N ARG A 86 27.01 5.51 -7.64
CA ARG A 86 27.46 4.13 -7.83
C ARG A 86 27.50 3.72 -9.29
N PHE A 87 26.63 4.30 -10.11
CA PHE A 87 26.61 4.06 -11.54
C PHE A 87 27.75 4.79 -12.27
N VAL A 88 28.01 6.07 -11.94
CA VAL A 88 28.99 6.89 -12.68
C VAL A 88 30.42 6.78 -12.15
N ALA A 89 30.59 6.40 -10.88
CA ALA A 89 31.89 6.34 -10.22
C ALA A 89 32.18 4.95 -9.65
N SER A 90 33.46 4.66 -9.48
CA SER A 90 33.96 3.45 -8.83
C SER A 90 35.06 3.82 -7.85
N PRO A 91 35.38 2.98 -6.85
CA PRO A 91 36.47 3.25 -5.93
C PRO A 91 37.79 3.59 -6.65
N PRO A 92 38.54 4.62 -6.22
CA PRO A 92 38.25 5.48 -5.07
C PRO A 92 37.06 6.42 -5.32
N TRP A 93 36.17 6.50 -4.33
CA TRP A 93 34.96 7.32 -4.41
C TRP A 93 35.30 8.82 -4.50
N PRO A 94 34.51 9.60 -5.26
CA PRO A 94 34.80 11.02 -5.52
C PRO A 94 34.72 11.86 -4.24
N SER A 95 35.46 12.96 -4.22
CA SER A 95 35.30 14.02 -3.21
C SER A 95 34.00 14.81 -3.40
N LEU A 96 33.59 15.59 -2.41
CA LEU A 96 32.44 16.49 -2.52
C LEU A 96 32.55 17.45 -3.72
N ASP A 97 33.73 18.03 -3.95
CA ASP A 97 33.96 18.95 -5.07
C ASP A 97 33.81 18.26 -6.42
N GLU A 98 34.28 17.00 -6.52
CA GLU A 98 34.13 16.18 -7.73
C GLU A 98 32.66 15.82 -7.97
N LEU A 99 31.90 15.49 -6.92
CA LEU A 99 30.45 15.21 -7.03
C LEU A 99 29.66 16.42 -7.53
N VAL A 100 29.99 17.62 -7.04
CA VAL A 100 29.41 18.87 -7.55
C VAL A 100 29.79 19.07 -9.01
N SER A 101 31.04 18.79 -9.40
CA SER A 101 31.47 18.90 -10.80
C SER A 101 30.81 17.90 -11.75
N LEU A 102 30.37 16.75 -11.22
CA LEU A 102 29.62 15.73 -11.96
C LEU A 102 28.14 16.10 -12.15
N GLY A 103 27.69 17.24 -11.62
CA GLY A 103 26.32 17.73 -11.76
C GLY A 103 25.35 17.12 -10.74
N VAL A 104 25.85 16.55 -9.64
CA VAL A 104 24.98 16.05 -8.56
C VAL A 104 24.64 17.24 -7.65
N ASP A 105 23.64 18.02 -8.06
CA ASP A 105 23.23 19.28 -7.40
C ASP A 105 22.91 19.11 -5.90
N LEU A 106 22.58 17.90 -5.47
CA LEU A 106 22.35 17.55 -4.07
C LEU A 106 23.52 17.92 -3.14
N PHE A 107 24.76 17.83 -3.64
CA PHE A 107 25.98 18.07 -2.86
C PHE A 107 26.39 19.55 -2.79
N VAL A 108 25.66 20.44 -3.45
CA VAL A 108 25.91 21.89 -3.36
C VAL A 108 25.49 22.40 -1.99
N PRO A 109 26.39 23.07 -1.22
CA PRO A 109 26.04 23.64 0.07
C PRO A 109 24.94 24.70 -0.06
N THR A 110 24.00 24.72 0.89
CA THR A 110 22.93 25.73 0.93
C THR A 110 22.91 26.45 2.29
N ALA A 111 22.01 27.41 2.45
CA ALA A 111 21.79 28.07 3.73
C ALA A 111 21.13 27.15 4.79
N GLU A 112 20.61 25.99 4.38
CA GLU A 112 19.88 25.08 5.27
C GLU A 112 20.74 23.91 5.76
N TYR A 113 21.77 23.54 4.99
CA TYR A 113 22.61 22.38 5.27
C TYR A 113 24.01 22.49 4.67
N LEU A 114 24.93 21.74 5.26
CA LEU A 114 26.30 21.60 4.81
C LEU A 114 26.64 20.12 4.61
N TRP A 115 27.46 19.85 3.61
CA TRP A 115 28.03 18.52 3.40
C TRP A 115 29.40 18.44 4.05
N HIS A 116 29.62 17.36 4.78
CA HIS A 116 30.89 17.00 5.38
C HIS A 116 31.32 15.61 4.90
N GLN A 117 32.61 15.41 4.66
CA GLN A 117 33.14 14.14 4.18
C GLN A 117 34.07 13.51 5.23
N PRO A 118 33.52 12.69 6.16
CA PRO A 118 34.32 12.03 7.20
C PRO A 118 35.31 10.98 6.66
N GLY A 119 35.14 10.54 5.41
CA GLY A 119 36.03 9.56 4.78
C GLY A 119 35.68 9.28 3.31
N ALA A 120 36.49 8.46 2.65
CA ALA A 120 36.28 8.10 1.25
C ALA A 120 34.96 7.33 1.05
N GLY A 121 34.06 7.86 0.23
CA GLY A 121 32.73 7.29 -0.03
C GLY A 121 31.75 7.43 1.12
N CYS A 122 31.97 8.42 1.98
CA CYS A 122 31.17 8.69 3.15
C CYS A 122 30.83 10.17 3.21
N TYR A 123 29.54 10.50 3.15
CA TYR A 123 29.10 11.90 3.08
C TYR A 123 28.03 12.12 4.13
N GLN A 124 28.25 13.09 4.99
CA GLN A 124 27.33 13.49 6.03
C GLN A 124 26.63 14.78 5.61
N TRP A 125 25.31 14.73 5.62
CA TRP A 125 24.44 15.88 5.58
C TRP A 125 24.28 16.44 7.00
N VAL A 126 24.72 17.65 7.22
CA VAL A 126 24.61 18.34 8.52
C VAL A 126 23.55 19.44 8.40
N SER A 127 22.45 19.31 9.12
CA SER A 127 21.36 20.29 9.17
C SER A 127 21.74 21.49 10.04
N LEU A 128 21.59 22.70 9.51
CA LEU A 128 21.80 23.93 10.29
C LEU A 128 20.59 24.30 11.17
N HIS A 129 19.43 23.67 10.93
CA HIS A 129 18.16 23.99 11.61
C HIS A 129 17.66 22.85 12.51
N GLN A 130 18.55 21.93 12.90
CA GLN A 130 18.24 20.80 13.79
C GLN A 130 17.09 19.90 13.33
N GLN A 131 16.87 19.80 12.01
CA GLN A 131 15.79 18.98 11.49
C GLN A 131 16.17 17.49 11.55
N GLY A 132 17.45 17.16 11.40
CA GLY A 132 17.94 15.79 11.37
C GLY A 132 19.02 15.66 10.31
N ASP A 133 19.92 14.73 10.54
CA ASP A 133 21.13 14.58 9.75
C ASP A 133 21.14 13.22 9.06
N PHE A 134 21.77 13.17 7.89
CA PHE A 134 21.89 11.95 7.09
C PHE A 134 23.35 11.59 6.90
N LEU A 135 23.66 10.29 6.88
CA LEU A 135 24.98 9.77 6.56
C LEU A 135 24.84 8.78 5.41
N LEU A 136 25.49 9.11 4.30
CA LEU A 136 25.54 8.32 3.09
C LEU A 136 26.84 7.51 3.04
N ARG A 137 26.73 6.18 2.93
CA ARG A 137 27.89 5.27 2.79
C ARG A 137 27.79 4.52 1.47
N LEU A 138 28.63 4.89 0.50
CA LEU A 138 28.61 4.28 -0.85
C LEU A 138 29.14 2.85 -0.88
N GLN A 139 29.98 2.47 0.09
CA GLN A 139 30.64 1.17 0.15
C GLN A 139 29.62 0.03 0.28
N ASP A 140 28.70 0.15 1.23
CA ASP A 140 27.60 -0.78 1.47
C ASP A 140 26.27 -0.30 0.90
N GLY A 141 26.15 0.96 0.49
CA GLY A 141 24.92 1.51 -0.06
C GLY A 141 23.93 1.91 1.02
N ALA A 142 24.43 2.13 2.23
CA ALA A 142 23.61 2.42 3.40
C ALA A 142 23.36 3.92 3.54
N ILE A 143 22.13 4.26 3.94
CA ILE A 143 21.75 5.60 4.37
C ILE A 143 21.41 5.49 5.85
N TYR A 144 22.04 6.31 6.69
CA TYR A 144 21.70 6.42 8.09
C TYR A 144 21.04 7.77 8.36
N TRP A 145 20.16 7.80 9.34
CA TRP A 145 19.49 9.00 9.82
C TRP A 145 19.72 9.20 11.31
N HIS A 146 19.87 10.45 11.70
CA HIS A 146 19.96 10.87 13.09
C HIS A 146 18.90 11.92 13.39
N ALA A 147 18.17 11.75 14.49
CA ALA A 147 17.18 12.70 14.94
C ALA A 147 17.84 13.97 15.50
N GLY A 148 17.58 15.13 14.88
CA GLY A 148 18.20 16.40 15.26
C GLY A 148 19.63 16.57 14.72
N ALA A 149 20.21 17.74 14.99
CA ALA A 149 21.58 18.06 14.54
C ALA A 149 22.62 17.26 15.31
N VAL A 150 23.61 16.72 14.60
CA VAL A 150 24.78 16.09 15.19
C VAL A 150 26.04 16.78 14.72
N GLU A 151 27.11 16.71 15.51
CA GLU A 151 28.39 17.25 15.10
C GLU A 151 28.93 16.50 13.86
N PRO A 152 29.74 17.18 13.02
CA PRO A 152 30.42 16.52 11.91
C PRO A 152 31.26 15.34 12.41
N LEU A 153 31.02 14.16 11.86
CA LEU A 153 31.71 12.94 12.22
C LEU A 153 33.20 13.05 11.81
N ASN A 154 34.07 12.50 12.65
CA ASN A 154 35.50 12.40 12.34
C ASN A 154 35.86 11.16 11.51
N HIS A 155 34.93 10.21 11.40
CA HIS A 155 35.12 8.91 10.77
C HIS A 155 33.79 8.39 10.23
N CYS A 156 33.85 7.49 9.26
CA CYS A 156 32.67 6.97 8.56
C CYS A 156 31.85 5.95 9.38
N GLN A 157 32.08 5.85 10.68
CA GLN A 157 31.40 4.89 11.52
C GLN A 157 30.31 5.61 12.33
N PRO A 158 29.02 5.35 12.07
CA PRO A 158 27.94 5.89 12.88
C PRO A 158 27.99 5.30 14.29
N ASP A 159 27.61 6.08 15.29
CA ASP A 159 27.39 5.60 16.65
C ASP A 159 25.99 4.95 16.79
N ASN A 160 25.63 4.57 18.02
CA ASN A 160 24.37 3.86 18.30
C ASN A 160 23.12 4.73 18.15
N HIS A 161 23.25 6.04 17.91
CA HIS A 161 22.12 6.97 17.76
C HIS A 161 21.70 7.14 16.29
N TRP A 162 22.49 6.62 15.36
CA TRP A 162 22.13 6.58 13.95
C TRP A 162 21.26 5.37 13.64
N ILE A 163 20.17 5.62 12.93
CA ILE A 163 19.23 4.60 12.48
C ILE A 163 19.54 4.29 11.03
N LEU A 164 19.83 3.03 10.72
CA LEU A 164 19.95 2.58 9.33
C LEU A 164 18.56 2.64 8.68
N LEU A 165 18.47 3.37 7.58
CA LEU A 165 17.27 3.42 6.75
C LEU A 165 17.43 2.37 5.64
N GLU A 166 16.55 1.38 5.64
CA GLU A 166 16.46 0.43 4.53
C GLU A 166 15.97 1.17 3.28
N ASN A 167 16.72 1.03 2.19
CA ASN A 167 16.41 1.57 0.87
C ASN A 167 15.84 0.47 -0.03
#